data_AF-A0A2E8UBP7-F1
#
_entry.id   AF-A0A2E8UBP7-F1
#
_cell.length_a   1.000
_cell.length_b   1.000
_cell.length_c   1.000
_cell.angle_alpha   90.00
_cell.angle_beta   90.00
_cell.angle_gamma   90.00
#
_symmetry.space_group_name_H-M   'P 1'
#
loop_
_entity.id
_entity.type
_entity.pdbx_description
1 polymer ?
#
loop_
_entity_poly.entity_id
_entity_poly.type
_entity_poly.pdbx_seq_one_letter_code
_entity_poly.pdbx_strand_id
1 'polypeptide(L)'
;PQFGIEVVDVRIGRTDLPDTTSQAVYSRMQSDRVAEAAKLRSEGAEIKAKIQAEADKDRTVILADAEKTSQILRGQGEGKRTSILNEAFGKDAGFFEFYRTMEAYDNAFGDGTTMVLNPKSDFFRFFGNISGKQK
;
A
#
# COMPACT_ATOMS: atom_id res chain seq x y z
N PRO A 1 -77.26 -42.71 35.87
CA PRO A 1 -76.64 -41.59 35.13
C PRO A 1 -75.80 -40.73 36.08
N GLN A 2 -74.54 -41.06 36.34
CA GLN A 2 -73.73 -40.24 37.24
C GLN A 2 -72.27 -40.66 37.05
N PHE A 3 -71.39 -39.80 36.57
CA PHE A 3 -71.33 -38.39 36.87
C PHE A 3 -71.66 -37.57 35.61
N GLY A 4 -72.71 -36.76 35.65
CA GLY A 4 -73.14 -35.89 34.52
C GLY A 4 -72.21 -34.70 34.31
N ILE A 5 -70.92 -34.98 34.12
CA ILE A 5 -69.86 -33.99 33.95
C ILE A 5 -69.14 -34.25 32.63
N GLU A 6 -69.14 -33.23 31.77
CA GLU A 6 -68.45 -33.19 30.49
C GLU A 6 -67.22 -32.29 30.65
N VAL A 7 -66.04 -32.81 30.33
CA VAL A 7 -64.78 -32.06 30.45
C VAL A 7 -64.64 -31.18 29.21
N VAL A 8 -64.82 -29.87 29.38
CA VAL A 8 -64.81 -28.89 28.26
C VAL A 8 -63.39 -28.45 27.90
N ASP A 9 -62.48 -28.31 28.87
CA ASP A 9 -61.09 -27.89 28.66
C ASP A 9 -60.20 -28.25 29.86
N VAL A 10 -58.94 -28.62 29.60
CA VAL A 10 -57.93 -28.91 30.63
C VAL A 10 -56.81 -27.89 30.47
N ARG A 11 -56.75 -26.92 31.40
CA ARG A 11 -55.66 -25.94 31.45
C ARG A 11 -54.73 -26.28 32.60
N ILE A 12 -53.44 -26.12 32.35
CA ILE A 12 -52.44 -26.14 33.40
C ILE A 12 -52.70 -24.93 34.29
N GLY A 13 -53.25 -25.18 35.49
CA GLY A 13 -53.30 -24.19 36.55
C GLY A 13 -51.87 -23.77 36.88
N ARG A 14 -51.66 -22.46 37.08
CA ARG A 14 -50.36 -21.81 37.26
C ARG A 14 -49.39 -22.74 38.02
N THR A 15 -48.37 -23.20 37.33
CA THR A 15 -47.26 -23.96 37.90
C THR A 15 -46.37 -22.99 38.66
N ASP A 16 -46.80 -22.63 39.87
CA ASP A 16 -45.97 -21.85 40.79
C ASP A 16 -44.83 -22.76 41.28
N LEU A 17 -43.68 -22.68 40.59
CA LEU A 17 -42.44 -23.26 41.09
C LEU A 17 -42.05 -22.52 42.39
N PRO A 18 -41.60 -23.23 43.44
CA PRO A 18 -41.09 -22.58 44.65
C PRO A 18 -40.02 -21.53 44.29
N ASP A 19 -40.13 -20.32 44.85
CA ASP A 19 -39.27 -19.17 44.50
C ASP A 19 -37.77 -19.47 44.61
N THR A 20 -37.39 -20.37 45.53
CA THR A 20 -36.01 -20.81 45.75
C THR A 20 -35.43 -21.60 44.58
N THR A 21 -36.21 -22.48 43.96
CA THR A 21 -35.78 -23.26 42.77
C THR A 21 -35.75 -22.39 41.52
N SER A 22 -36.71 -21.45 41.40
CA SER A 22 -36.80 -20.51 40.28
C SER A 22 -35.59 -19.58 40.19
N GLN A 23 -35.10 -19.07 41.34
CA GLN A 23 -33.90 -18.21 41.37
C GLN A 23 -32.64 -18.94 40.90
N ALA A 24 -32.41 -20.19 41.35
CA ALA A 24 -31.24 -20.97 40.96
C ALA A 24 -31.20 -21.23 39.44
N VAL A 25 -32.35 -21.53 38.83
CA VAL A 25 -32.46 -21.74 37.37
C VAL A 25 -32.22 -20.42 36.62
N TYR A 26 -32.75 -19.29 37.10
CA TYR A 26 -32.49 -17.98 36.51
C TYR A 26 -31.01 -17.58 36.56
N SER A 27 -30.34 -17.77 37.70
CA SER A 27 -28.91 -17.49 37.84
C SER A 27 -28.07 -18.36 36.91
N ARG A 28 -28.45 -19.64 36.72
CA ARG A 28 -27.80 -20.52 35.76
C ARG A 28 -28.00 -20.05 34.32
N MET A 29 -29.23 -19.73 33.92
CA MET A 29 -29.53 -19.20 32.58
C MET A 29 -28.77 -17.90 32.29
N GLN A 30 -28.63 -17.02 33.29
CA GLN A 30 -27.86 -15.79 33.16
C GLN A 30 -26.37 -16.09 32.96
N SER A 31 -25.83 -17.03 33.73
CA SER A 31 -24.42 -17.44 33.64
C SER A 31 -24.11 -18.08 32.29
N ASP A 32 -25.00 -18.94 31.80
CA ASP A 32 -24.88 -19.59 30.50
C ASP A 32 -24.92 -18.56 29.35
N ARG A 33 -25.82 -17.56 29.41
CA ARG A 33 -25.84 -16.45 28.42
C ARG A 33 -24.58 -15.59 28.46
N VAL A 34 -24.03 -15.33 29.65
CA VAL A 34 -22.78 -14.57 29.78
C VAL A 34 -21.62 -15.35 29.20
N ALA A 35 -21.54 -16.66 29.47
CA ALA A 35 -20.52 -17.55 28.94
C ALA A 35 -20.61 -17.65 27.40
N GLU A 36 -21.82 -17.81 26.86
CA GLU A 36 -22.05 -17.85 25.42
C GLU A 36 -21.65 -16.52 24.75
N ALA A 37 -22.06 -15.38 25.32
CA ALA A 37 -21.68 -14.08 24.82
C ALA A 37 -20.17 -13.83 24.90
N ALA A 38 -19.49 -14.33 25.95
CA ALA A 38 -18.04 -14.25 26.07
C ALA A 38 -17.35 -15.08 24.97
N LYS A 39 -17.82 -16.30 24.73
CA LYS A 39 -17.32 -17.18 23.66
C LYS A 39 -17.44 -16.52 22.29
N LEU A 40 -18.62 -16.01 21.93
CA LEU A 40 -18.85 -15.33 20.65
C LEU A 40 -17.96 -14.09 20.46
N ARG A 41 -17.72 -13.33 21.54
CA ARG A 41 -16.81 -12.18 21.49
C ARG A 41 -15.36 -12.61 21.25
N SER A 42 -14.91 -13.68 21.90
CA SER A 42 -13.56 -14.23 21.71
C SER A 42 -13.36 -14.75 20.30
N GLU A 43 -14.33 -15.50 19.76
CA GLU A 43 -14.31 -15.98 18.37
C GLU A 43 -14.29 -14.81 17.37
N GLY A 44 -15.12 -13.79 17.61
CA GLY A 44 -15.13 -12.58 16.78
C GLY A 44 -13.80 -11.83 16.83
N ALA A 45 -13.14 -11.76 18.00
CA ALA A 45 -11.84 -11.13 18.15
C ALA A 45 -10.73 -11.93 17.44
N GLU A 46 -10.77 -13.26 17.51
CA GLU A 46 -9.83 -14.15 16.82
C GLU A 46 -9.95 -14.00 15.30
N ILE A 47 -11.17 -14.09 14.77
CA ILE A 47 -11.44 -13.93 13.33
C ILE A 47 -10.98 -12.56 12.86
N LYS A 48 -11.27 -11.49 13.61
CA LYS A 48 -10.81 -10.14 13.31
C LYS A 48 -9.29 -10.07 13.25
N ALA A 49 -8.58 -10.60 14.25
CA ALA A 49 -7.13 -10.56 14.30
C ALA A 49 -6.51 -11.33 13.13
N LYS A 50 -7.09 -12.48 12.77
CA LYS A 50 -6.66 -13.26 11.61
C LYS A 50 -6.83 -12.50 10.29
N ILE A 51 -8.01 -11.90 10.06
CA ILE A 51 -8.28 -11.11 8.86
C ILE A 51 -7.33 -9.91 8.76
N GLN A 52 -7.08 -9.21 9.88
CA GLN A 52 -6.16 -8.09 9.89
C GLN A 52 -4.72 -8.52 9.56
N ALA A 53 -4.24 -9.61 10.17
CA ALA A 53 -2.89 -10.12 9.89
C ALA A 53 -2.73 -10.56 8.43
N GLU A 54 -3.76 -11.19 7.85
CA GLU A 54 -3.76 -11.60 6.44
C GLU A 54 -3.76 -10.38 5.51
N ALA A 55 -4.61 -9.38 5.78
CA ALA A 55 -4.67 -8.14 5.01
C ALA A 55 -3.35 -7.35 5.08
N ASP A 56 -2.70 -7.28 6.25
CA ASP A 56 -1.42 -6.59 6.42
C ASP A 56 -0.29 -7.30 5.67
N LYS A 57 -0.30 -8.64 5.69
CA LYS A 57 0.64 -9.46 4.91
C LYS A 57 0.44 -9.19 3.42
N ASP A 58 -0.79 -9.27 2.92
CA ASP A 58 -1.09 -9.09 1.50
C ASP A 58 -0.71 -7.68 1.03
N ARG A 59 -1.03 -6.66 1.83
CA ARG A 59 -0.60 -5.27 1.57
C ARG A 59 0.93 -5.19 1.42
N THR A 60 1.67 -5.82 2.32
CA THR A 60 3.13 -5.80 2.30
C THR A 60 3.68 -6.48 1.05
N VAL A 61 3.13 -7.64 0.67
CA VAL A 61 3.52 -8.37 -0.53
C VAL A 61 3.25 -7.55 -1.79
N ILE A 62 2.05 -6.96 -1.91
CA ILE A 62 1.66 -6.14 -3.07
C ILE A 62 2.59 -4.95 -3.22
N LEU A 63 2.90 -4.24 -2.13
CA LEU A 63 3.82 -3.10 -2.17
C LEU A 63 5.24 -3.54 -2.56
N ALA A 64 5.74 -4.63 -1.99
CA ALA A 64 7.06 -5.15 -2.32
C ALA A 64 7.17 -5.58 -3.79
N ASP A 65 6.14 -6.24 -4.34
CA ASP A 65 6.10 -6.64 -5.75
C ASP A 65 6.00 -5.44 -6.69
N ALA A 66 5.22 -4.42 -6.31
CA ALA A 66 5.11 -3.17 -7.06
C ALA A 66 6.46 -2.42 -7.09
N GLU A 67 7.14 -2.28 -5.95
CA GLU A 67 8.46 -1.66 -5.85
C GLU A 67 9.50 -2.44 -6.65
N LYS A 68 9.55 -3.77 -6.49
CA LYS A 68 10.43 -4.64 -7.27
C LYS A 68 10.23 -4.44 -8.77
N THR A 69 8.98 -4.46 -9.23
CA THR A 69 8.65 -4.29 -10.65
C THR A 69 9.06 -2.90 -11.14
N SER A 70 8.81 -1.85 -10.35
CA SER A 70 9.21 -0.48 -10.66
C SER A 70 10.73 -0.36 -10.82
N GLN A 71 11.51 -0.93 -9.90
CA GLN A 71 12.96 -0.91 -9.94
C GLN A 71 13.52 -1.67 -11.15
N ILE A 72 12.94 -2.83 -11.49
CA ILE A 72 13.32 -3.59 -12.69
C ILE A 72 13.06 -2.74 -13.95
N LEU A 73 11.87 -2.16 -14.07
CA LEU A 73 11.50 -1.37 -15.25
C LEU A 73 12.40 -0.14 -15.40
N ARG A 74 12.68 0.53 -14.28
CA ARG A 74 13.60 1.67 -14.23
C ARG A 74 15.01 1.26 -14.65
N GLY A 75 15.55 0.17 -14.10
CA GLY A 75 16.87 -0.34 -14.47
C GLY A 75 16.97 -0.74 -15.94
N GLN A 76 15.92 -1.35 -16.50
CA GLN A 76 15.83 -1.66 -17.93
C GLN A 76 15.79 -0.38 -18.78
N GLY A 77 15.03 0.63 -18.35
CA GLY A 77 14.95 1.93 -19.03
C GLY A 77 16.29 2.67 -19.01
N GLU A 78 16.95 2.74 -17.86
CA GLU A 78 18.28 3.34 -17.71
C GLU A 78 19.35 2.61 -18.52
N GLY A 79 19.33 1.27 -18.52
CA GLY A 79 20.21 0.44 -19.34
C GLY A 79 20.00 0.67 -20.83
N LYS A 80 18.74 0.68 -21.29
CA LYS A 80 18.40 0.94 -22.70
C LYS A 80 18.79 2.35 -23.12
N ARG A 81 18.52 3.36 -22.29
CA ARG A 81 18.95 4.75 -22.51
C ARG A 81 20.46 4.84 -22.68
N THR A 82 21.21 4.22 -21.77
CA THR A 82 22.68 4.21 -21.80
C THR A 82 23.21 3.50 -23.05
N SER A 83 22.62 2.37 -23.43
CA SER A 83 22.98 1.64 -24.65
C SER A 83 22.77 2.47 -25.91
N ILE A 84 21.59 3.07 -26.07
CA ILE A 84 21.26 3.94 -27.21
C ILE A 84 22.20 5.15 -27.26
N LEU A 85 22.47 5.76 -26.10
CA LEU A 85 23.37 6.90 -26.02
C LEU A 85 24.80 6.48 -26.41
N ASN A 86 25.30 5.34 -25.94
CA ASN A 86 26.60 4.76 -26.32
C ASN A 86 26.70 4.43 -27.81
N GLU A 87 25.65 3.87 -28.40
CA GLU A 87 25.60 3.62 -29.84
C GLU A 87 25.64 4.94 -30.63
N ALA A 88 24.91 5.96 -30.18
CA ALA A 88 24.94 7.29 -30.78
C ALA A 88 26.32 7.96 -30.62
N PHE A 89 26.94 7.86 -29.44
CA PHE A 89 28.30 8.34 -29.14
C PHE A 89 29.35 7.71 -30.06
N GLY A 90 29.21 6.40 -30.35
CA GLY A 90 30.14 5.66 -31.20
C GLY A 90 30.12 6.06 -32.67
N LYS A 91 29.07 6.75 -33.14
CA LYS A 91 28.96 7.18 -34.55
C LYS A 91 29.79 8.41 -34.87
N ASP A 92 29.80 9.41 -34.00
CA ASP A 92 30.67 10.60 -34.10
C ASP A 92 30.82 11.27 -32.72
N ALA A 93 31.96 11.02 -32.09
CA ALA A 93 32.27 11.55 -30.76
C ALA A 93 32.44 13.08 -30.77
N GLY A 94 32.93 13.66 -31.88
CA GLY A 94 33.21 15.09 -31.98
C GLY A 94 31.94 15.93 -32.11
N PHE A 95 31.01 15.49 -32.97
CA PHE A 95 29.71 16.15 -33.13
C PHE A 95 28.88 16.12 -31.85
N PHE A 96 28.91 15.00 -31.12
CA PHE A 96 28.17 14.87 -29.86
C PHE A 96 28.74 15.74 -28.74
N GLU A 97 30.07 15.79 -28.58
CA GLU A 97 30.72 16.62 -27.55
C GLU A 97 30.36 18.11 -27.74
N PHE A 98 30.29 18.55 -29.00
CA PHE A 98 29.76 19.84 -29.39
C PHE A 98 28.27 20.00 -29.06
N TYR A 99 27.41 19.06 -29.48
CA TYR A 99 25.96 19.16 -29.26
C TYR A 99 25.59 19.21 -27.76
N ARG A 100 26.19 18.34 -26.93
CA ARG A 100 25.93 18.31 -25.49
C ARG A 100 26.47 19.53 -24.75
N THR A 101 27.57 20.12 -25.22
CA THR A 101 28.03 21.40 -24.66
C THR A 101 27.09 22.54 -25.04
N MET A 102 26.52 22.55 -26.25
CA MET A 102 25.47 23.52 -26.63
C MET A 102 24.18 23.36 -25.79
N GLU A 103 23.72 22.13 -25.55
CA GLU A 103 22.56 21.88 -24.69
C GLU A 103 22.83 22.31 -23.23
N ALA A 104 24.05 22.08 -22.74
CA ALA A 104 24.46 22.56 -21.42
C ALA A 104 24.53 24.09 -21.36
N TYR A 105 24.92 24.77 -22.44
CA TYR A 105 24.86 26.22 -22.54
C TYR A 105 23.43 26.72 -22.49
N ASP A 106 22.54 26.17 -23.31
CA ASP A 106 21.12 26.54 -23.34
C ASP A 106 20.46 26.43 -21.95
N ASN A 107 20.70 25.31 -21.25
CA ASN A 107 20.19 25.10 -19.90
C ASN A 107 20.84 26.01 -18.84
N ALA A 108 22.12 26.39 -19.02
CA ALA A 108 22.84 27.26 -18.09
C ALA A 108 22.48 28.74 -18.26
N PHE A 109 22.03 29.17 -19.45
CA PHE A 109 21.66 30.55 -19.78
C PHE A 109 20.17 30.84 -19.58
N GLY A 110 19.54 30.25 -18.57
CA GLY A 110 18.16 30.57 -18.19
C GLY A 110 17.95 32.05 -17.81
N ASP A 111 16.74 32.53 -18.10
CA ASP A 111 16.36 33.95 -18.01
C ASP A 111 16.66 34.55 -16.62
N GLY A 112 17.47 35.62 -16.57
CA GLY A 112 17.79 36.37 -15.35
C GLY A 112 19.16 36.13 -14.69
N THR A 113 20.03 35.27 -15.22
CA THR A 113 21.35 35.02 -14.59
C THR A 113 22.47 35.85 -15.23
N THR A 114 22.93 36.91 -14.55
CA THR A 114 24.19 37.60 -14.93
C THR A 114 25.38 36.80 -14.43
N MET A 115 26.00 36.02 -15.30
CA MET A 115 27.20 35.24 -14.96
C MET A 115 28.47 35.98 -15.40
N VAL A 116 29.43 36.14 -14.48
CA VAL A 116 30.79 36.62 -14.80
C VAL A 116 31.65 35.41 -15.13
N LEU A 117 31.86 35.14 -16.41
CA LEU A 117 32.52 33.92 -16.88
C LEU A 117 33.85 34.25 -17.57
N ASN A 118 34.89 33.49 -17.24
CA ASN A 118 36.19 33.58 -17.89
C ASN A 118 36.14 32.85 -19.25
N PRO A 119 36.41 33.52 -20.38
CA PRO A 119 36.36 32.92 -21.73
C PRO A 119 37.33 31.76 -21.96
N LYS A 120 38.29 31.54 -21.06
CA LYS A 120 39.28 30.44 -21.14
C LYS A 120 38.88 29.17 -20.39
N SER A 121 37.71 29.13 -19.75
CA SER A 121 37.24 27.95 -19.03
C SER A 121 36.93 26.79 -19.99
N ASP A 122 37.19 25.54 -19.57
CA ASP A 122 36.84 24.31 -20.30
C ASP A 122 35.36 24.25 -20.66
N PHE A 123 34.51 24.93 -19.87
CA PHE A 123 33.10 25.08 -20.17
C PHE A 123 32.90 25.74 -21.54
N PHE A 124 33.67 26.76 -21.93
CA PHE A 124 33.53 27.54 -23.19
C PHE A 124 34.37 27.05 -24.37
N ARG A 125 34.93 25.84 -24.29
CA ARG A 125 35.89 25.31 -25.26
C ARG A 125 35.37 25.30 -26.72
N PHE A 126 34.06 25.20 -26.93
CA PHE A 126 33.43 25.23 -28.26
C PHE A 126 32.86 26.60 -28.67
N PHE A 127 32.92 27.62 -27.80
CA PHE A 127 32.36 28.95 -28.07
C PHE A 127 33.16 29.74 -29.13
N GLY A 128 34.48 29.49 -29.21
CA GLY A 128 35.38 30.15 -30.18
C GLY A 128 35.80 29.29 -31.38
N ASN A 129 35.58 27.98 -31.35
CA ASN A 129 35.96 27.06 -32.43
C ASN A 129 35.15 25.75 -32.36
N ILE A 130 34.58 25.32 -33.49
CA ILE A 130 33.80 24.09 -33.64
C ILE A 130 34.61 22.82 -33.31
N SER A 131 35.94 22.87 -33.39
CA SER A 131 36.82 21.72 -33.14
C SER A 131 37.25 21.56 -31.68
N GLY A 132 36.85 22.46 -30.77
CA GLY A 132 37.11 22.34 -29.32
C GLY A 132 38.59 22.33 -28.91
N LYS A 133 39.54 22.63 -29.81
CA LYS A 133 40.95 22.76 -29.44
C LYS A 133 41.24 24.21 -29.02
N GLN A 134 41.63 24.40 -27.76
CA GLN A 134 42.26 25.65 -27.35
C GLN A 134 43.58 25.79 -28.12
N LYS A 135 43.81 26.99 -28.67
CA LYS A 135 45.08 27.38 -29.27
C LYS A 135 46.09 27.69 -28.17
#